data_AF-A0A7W0Z8I8-F1
#
_entry.id   AF-A0A7W0Z8I8-F1
#
_cell.length_a   1.000
_cell.length_b   1.000
_cell.length_c   1.000
_cell.angle_alpha   90.00
_cell.angle_beta   90.00
_cell.angle_gamma   90.00
#
_symmetry.space_group_name_H-M   'P 1'
#
loop_
_entity.id
_entity.type
_entity.pdbx_description
1 polymer ?
#
loop_
_entity_poly.entity_id
_entity_poly.type
_entity_poly.pdbx_seq_one_letter_code
_entity_poly.pdbx_strand_id
1 'polypeptide(L)'
;MSFEEDPEVIADLKLRAYSEHDTSRARPSRDRIGRWAPDKTVGAWRCRRSGCAGLFAVTAEAVEHVEIFNRELARRGEDAIDLRQVAWCDGCRAAWLASRSTKARERVDAIAELVRELKASNQPRTLTEQIKQLRKWNHPDLDGLLSAIEERLRSGKGKRERKDSF
;
A
#
# COMPACT_ATOMS: atom_id res chain seq x y z
N MET A 1 -4.73 19.28 31.49
CA MET A 1 -5.53 19.91 30.43
C MET A 1 -6.24 18.79 29.70
N SER A 2 -7.53 18.62 29.95
CA SER A 2 -8.36 17.64 29.24
C SER A 2 -8.50 18.13 27.80
N PHE A 3 -7.97 17.36 26.85
CA PHE A 3 -8.43 17.48 25.48
C PHE A 3 -9.89 17.03 25.52
N GLU A 4 -10.82 17.99 25.48
CA GLU A 4 -12.21 17.69 25.14
C GLU A 4 -12.19 17.22 23.70
N GLU A 5 -12.06 15.90 23.54
CA GLU A 5 -12.21 15.23 22.26
C GLU A 5 -13.59 15.60 21.72
N ASP A 6 -13.60 16.24 20.55
CA ASP A 6 -14.81 16.67 19.87
C ASP A 6 -15.80 15.48 19.77
N PRO A 7 -17.00 15.59 20.35
CA PRO A 7 -17.96 14.50 20.39
C PRO A 7 -18.37 14.02 18.99
N GLU A 8 -18.28 14.89 17.96
CA GLU A 8 -18.55 14.49 16.57
C GLU A 8 -17.45 13.59 16.01
N VAL A 9 -16.19 13.85 16.36
CA VAL A 9 -15.04 13.03 15.94
C VAL A 9 -15.10 11.65 16.59
N ILE A 10 -15.46 11.59 17.88
CA ILE A 10 -15.66 10.31 18.57
C ILE A 10 -16.85 9.54 17.96
N ALA A 11 -17.92 10.23 17.60
CA ALA A 11 -19.08 9.60 16.98
C ALA A 11 -18.73 9.02 15.60
N ASP A 12 -17.99 9.74 14.75
CA ASP A 12 -17.56 9.25 13.43
C ASP A 12 -16.60 8.05 13.55
N LEU A 13 -15.65 8.10 14.48
CA LEU A 13 -14.74 6.99 14.75
C LEU A 13 -15.47 5.74 15.24
N LYS A 14 -16.45 5.92 16.14
CA LYS A 14 -17.31 4.81 16.60
C LYS A 14 -18.17 4.26 15.48
N LEU A 15 -18.74 5.11 14.62
CA LEU A 15 -19.51 4.71 13.44
C LEU A 15 -18.67 3.92 12.44
N ARG A 16 -17.42 4.35 12.17
CA ARG A 16 -16.48 3.61 11.32
C ARG A 16 -16.14 2.26 11.91
N ALA A 17 -15.73 2.21 13.17
CA ALA A 17 -15.41 0.96 13.85
C ALA A 17 -16.60 -0.01 13.84
N TYR A 18 -17.82 0.47 14.08
CA TYR A 18 -19.03 -0.34 13.99
C TYR A 18 -19.29 -0.84 12.57
N SER A 19 -19.08 0.01 11.56
CA SER A 19 -19.29 -0.32 10.14
C SER A 19 -18.24 -1.28 9.55
N GLU A 20 -17.05 -1.35 10.15
CA GLU A 20 -15.97 -2.25 9.76
C GLU A 20 -16.15 -3.65 10.37
N HIS A 21 -16.76 -3.71 11.56
CA HIS A 21 -17.08 -4.96 12.28
C HIS A 21 -18.50 -5.50 12.00
N ASP A 22 -19.31 -4.80 11.22
CA ASP A 22 -20.64 -5.26 10.82
C ASP A 22 -20.55 -6.50 9.91
N THR A 23 -20.86 -7.66 10.47
CA THR A 23 -20.93 -8.96 9.78
C THR A 23 -22.14 -9.08 8.85
N SER A 24 -23.14 -8.21 9.01
CA SER A 24 -24.34 -8.13 8.16
C SER A 24 -24.19 -7.19 6.98
N ARG A 25 -23.15 -6.32 7.00
CA ARG A 25 -22.75 -5.54 5.84
C ARG A 25 -22.37 -6.53 4.75
N ALA A 26 -23.21 -6.62 3.72
CA ALA A 26 -22.92 -7.35 2.52
C ALA A 26 -21.65 -6.74 1.91
N ARG A 27 -20.48 -7.24 2.33
CA ARG A 27 -19.27 -7.15 1.52
C ARG A 27 -19.73 -7.67 0.16
N PRO A 28 -19.59 -6.89 -0.94
CA PRO A 28 -19.91 -7.43 -2.24
C PRO A 28 -19.19 -8.77 -2.29
N SER A 29 -19.95 -9.86 -2.37
CA SER A 29 -19.36 -11.18 -2.44
C SER A 29 -18.36 -11.10 -3.58
N ARG A 30 -17.23 -11.80 -3.47
CA ARG A 30 -16.27 -11.86 -4.58
C ARG A 30 -16.95 -12.30 -5.89
N ASP A 31 -18.13 -12.91 -5.80
CA ASP A 31 -19.02 -13.31 -6.89
C ASP A 31 -19.83 -12.16 -7.55
N ARG A 32 -19.93 -10.98 -6.91
CA ARG A 32 -20.55 -9.76 -7.44
C ARG A 32 -19.58 -8.90 -8.27
N ILE A 33 -18.28 -9.21 -8.24
CA ILE A 33 -17.44 -9.01 -9.42
C ILE A 33 -17.91 -10.15 -10.32
N GLY A 34 -18.87 -9.83 -11.19
CA GLY A 34 -19.69 -10.81 -11.91
C GLY A 34 -18.86 -12.02 -12.27
N ARG A 35 -19.32 -13.20 -11.83
CA ARG A 35 -18.81 -14.51 -12.22
C ARG A 35 -18.39 -14.40 -13.68
N TRP A 36 -17.09 -14.19 -13.92
CA TRP A 36 -16.55 -13.92 -15.25
C TRP A 36 -16.83 -15.21 -15.96
N ALA A 37 -17.90 -15.22 -16.77
CA ALA A 37 -18.14 -16.34 -17.66
C ALA A 37 -16.82 -16.51 -18.41
N PRO A 38 -16.32 -17.73 -18.62
CA PRO A 38 -15.18 -17.90 -19.49
C PRO A 38 -15.63 -17.45 -20.88
N ASP A 39 -15.49 -16.16 -21.15
CA ASP A 39 -15.67 -15.58 -22.46
C ASP A 39 -14.81 -16.42 -23.37
N LYS A 40 -15.45 -16.95 -24.42
CA LYS A 40 -14.87 -17.85 -25.39
C LYS A 40 -13.46 -17.36 -25.71
N THR A 41 -12.45 -18.07 -25.19
CA THR A 41 -11.05 -17.71 -25.43
C THR A 41 -10.84 -17.71 -26.93
N VAL A 42 -10.47 -16.55 -27.49
CA VAL A 42 -10.30 -16.37 -28.93
C VAL A 42 -8.85 -16.58 -29.37
N GLY A 43 -7.91 -16.62 -28.42
CA GLY A 43 -6.51 -16.83 -28.71
C GLY A 43 -5.65 -16.85 -27.46
N ALA A 44 -4.33 -16.79 -27.65
CA ALA A 44 -3.37 -16.74 -26.57
C ALA A 44 -2.21 -15.78 -26.89
N TRP A 45 -1.76 -15.03 -25.88
CA TRP A 45 -0.58 -14.16 -25.96
C TRP A 45 0.59 -14.76 -25.19
N ARG A 46 1.82 -14.41 -25.59
CA ARG A 46 3.02 -14.82 -24.87
C ARG A 46 3.16 -14.04 -23.56
N CYS A 47 3.63 -14.73 -22.52
CA CYS A 47 3.98 -14.12 -21.25
C CYS A 47 5.06 -13.06 -21.42
N ARG A 48 4.90 -11.92 -20.74
CA ARG A 48 5.85 -10.81 -20.77
C ARG A 48 7.19 -11.05 -20.10
N ARG A 49 7.29 -12.11 -19.27
CA ARG A 49 8.54 -12.42 -18.59
C ARG A 49 9.57 -12.88 -19.61
N SER A 50 10.70 -12.18 -19.69
CA SER A 50 11.82 -12.62 -20.52
C SER A 50 12.19 -14.08 -20.20
N GLY A 51 12.35 -14.90 -21.23
CA GLY A 51 12.64 -16.33 -21.12
C GLY A 51 11.44 -17.24 -20.75
N CYS A 52 10.25 -16.70 -20.52
CA CYS A 52 9.06 -17.53 -20.28
C CYS A 52 8.31 -17.81 -21.60
N ALA A 53 8.14 -19.09 -21.94
CA ALA A 53 7.33 -19.52 -23.08
C ALA A 53 5.85 -19.71 -22.74
N GLY A 54 5.43 -19.37 -21.51
CA GLY A 54 4.05 -19.52 -21.06
C GLY A 54 3.08 -18.66 -21.86
N LEU A 55 1.86 -19.16 -22.02
CA LEU A 55 0.79 -18.47 -22.73
C LEU A 55 -0.27 -17.96 -21.75
N PHE A 56 -0.90 -16.85 -22.11
CA PHE A 56 -2.05 -16.27 -21.43
C PHE A 56 -3.24 -16.34 -22.36
N ALA A 57 -4.35 -16.94 -21.91
CA ALA A 57 -5.59 -17.03 -22.68
C ALA A 57 -6.25 -15.65 -22.80
N VAL A 58 -6.70 -15.32 -24.00
CA VAL A 58 -7.24 -13.98 -24.33
C VAL A 58 -8.69 -14.11 -24.78
N THR A 59 -9.52 -13.21 -24.29
CA THR A 59 -10.94 -13.10 -24.67
C THR A 59 -11.13 -12.11 -25.81
N ALA A 60 -12.25 -12.19 -26.53
CA ALA A 60 -12.57 -11.24 -27.59
C ALA A 60 -12.53 -9.78 -27.09
N GLU A 61 -13.09 -9.56 -25.89
CA GLU A 61 -13.12 -8.25 -25.25
C GLU A 61 -11.70 -7.69 -25.02
N ALA A 62 -10.77 -8.52 -24.54
CA ALA A 62 -9.40 -8.09 -24.31
C ALA A 62 -8.67 -7.69 -25.60
N VAL A 63 -8.95 -8.38 -26.72
CA VAL A 63 -8.41 -7.99 -28.04
C VAL A 63 -8.98 -6.64 -28.46
N GLU A 64 -10.31 -6.48 -28.39
CA GLU A 64 -10.99 -5.24 -28.78
C GLU A 64 -10.50 -4.02 -27.97
N HIS A 65 -10.36 -4.15 -26.65
CA HIS A 65 -9.84 -3.08 -25.80
C HIS A 65 -8.42 -2.64 -26.20
N VAL A 66 -7.54 -3.59 -26.54
CA VAL A 66 -6.19 -3.24 -26.99
C VAL A 66 -6.21 -2.54 -28.35
N GLU A 67 -7.06 -2.99 -29.28
CA GLU A 67 -7.21 -2.33 -30.59
C GLU A 67 -7.73 -0.90 -30.45
N ILE A 68 -8.72 -0.67 -29.58
CA ILE A 68 -9.25 0.66 -29.28
C ILE A 68 -8.14 1.54 -28.71
N PHE A 69 -7.36 1.02 -27.75
CA PHE A 69 -6.29 1.77 -27.12
C PHE A 69 -5.17 2.12 -28.10
N ASN A 70 -4.73 1.17 -28.92
CA ASN A 70 -3.72 1.39 -29.95
C ASN A 70 -4.17 2.39 -31.02
N ARG A 71 -5.47 2.42 -31.35
CA ARG A 71 -6.04 3.45 -32.23
C ARG A 71 -5.94 4.85 -31.62
N GLU A 72 -6.16 4.96 -30.32
CA GLU A 72 -6.04 6.23 -29.60
C GLU A 72 -4.57 6.69 -29.52
N LEU A 73 -3.63 5.78 -29.29
CA LEU A 73 -2.18 6.07 -29.37
C LEU A 73 -1.79 6.57 -30.75
N ALA A 74 -2.25 5.90 -31.82
CA ALA A 74 -1.97 6.31 -33.19
C ALA A 74 -2.51 7.71 -33.49
N ARG A 75 -3.69 8.08 -32.98
CA ARG A 75 -4.24 9.45 -33.12
C ARG A 75 -3.37 10.52 -32.46
N ARG A 76 -2.61 10.15 -31.43
CA ARG A 76 -1.66 11.03 -30.72
C ARG A 76 -0.26 11.01 -31.32
N GLY A 77 -0.01 10.17 -32.33
CA GLY A 77 1.31 9.95 -32.90
C GLY A 77 2.24 9.10 -32.01
N GLU A 78 1.67 8.31 -31.10
CA GLU A 78 2.40 7.41 -30.20
C GLU A 78 2.47 5.98 -30.79
N ASP A 79 3.50 5.23 -30.42
CA ASP A 79 3.68 3.83 -30.82
C ASP A 79 2.63 2.91 -30.20
N ALA A 80 2.17 1.92 -30.95
CA ALA A 80 1.26 0.90 -30.45
C ALA A 80 1.90 0.03 -29.34
N ILE A 81 1.09 -0.43 -28.40
CA ILE A 81 1.53 -1.35 -27.36
C ILE A 81 1.86 -2.72 -27.97
N ASP A 82 3.05 -3.24 -27.65
CA ASP A 82 3.40 -4.64 -27.87
C ASP A 82 2.65 -5.53 -26.85
N LEU A 83 1.80 -6.41 -27.37
CA LEU A 83 1.04 -7.40 -26.58
C LEU A 83 1.93 -8.25 -25.67
N ARG A 84 3.19 -8.48 -26.06
CA ARG A 84 4.19 -9.20 -25.24
C ARG A 84 4.60 -8.44 -23.98
N GLN A 85 4.23 -7.17 -23.81
CA GLN A 85 4.55 -6.39 -22.62
C GLN A 85 3.39 -6.34 -21.62
N VAL A 86 2.20 -6.76 -22.03
CA VAL A 86 0.95 -6.52 -21.28
C VAL A 86 0.69 -7.61 -20.25
N ALA A 87 0.77 -8.88 -20.64
CA ALA A 87 0.21 -9.99 -19.87
C ALA A 87 1.26 -10.93 -19.26
N TRP A 88 0.96 -11.46 -18.07
CA TRP A 88 1.67 -12.58 -17.47
C TRP A 88 0.89 -13.87 -17.70
N CYS A 89 1.55 -14.99 -17.96
CA CYS A 89 0.91 -16.29 -17.79
C CYS A 89 0.62 -16.55 -16.29
N ASP A 90 -0.31 -17.46 -16.00
CA ASP A 90 -0.75 -17.74 -14.63
C ASP A 90 0.40 -18.10 -13.68
N GLY A 91 1.35 -18.92 -14.14
CA GLY A 91 2.52 -19.31 -13.35
C GLY A 91 3.41 -18.13 -12.97
N CYS A 92 3.71 -17.25 -13.92
CA CYS A 92 4.54 -16.08 -13.62
C CYS A 92 3.78 -14.99 -12.85
N ARG A 93 2.45 -14.87 -13.07
CA ARG A 93 1.58 -14.00 -12.27
C ARG A 93 1.56 -14.45 -10.82
N ALA A 94 1.39 -15.75 -10.55
CA ALA A 94 1.41 -16.31 -9.21
C ALA A 94 2.75 -16.07 -8.51
N ALA A 95 3.87 -16.31 -9.20
CA ALA A 95 5.21 -16.04 -8.67
C ALA A 95 5.42 -14.55 -8.36
N TRP A 96 4.97 -13.66 -9.24
CA TRP A 96 5.05 -12.22 -9.00
C TRP A 96 4.20 -11.77 -7.82
N LEU A 97 2.97 -12.28 -7.69
CA LEU A 97 2.09 -12.00 -6.55
C LEU A 97 2.69 -12.50 -5.23
N ALA A 98 3.28 -13.70 -5.22
CA ALA A 98 3.97 -14.24 -4.06
C ALA A 98 5.19 -13.37 -3.67
N SER A 99 6.02 -12.96 -4.63
CA SER A 99 7.14 -12.06 -4.36
C SER A 99 6.67 -10.70 -3.84
N ARG A 100 5.58 -10.15 -4.40
CA ARG A 100 5.00 -8.89 -3.96
C ARG A 100 4.47 -8.96 -2.53
N SER A 101 3.82 -10.06 -2.14
CA SER A 101 3.30 -10.23 -0.79
C SER A 101 4.44 -10.39 0.22
N THR A 102 5.50 -11.13 -0.10
CA THR A 102 6.70 -11.23 0.74
C THR A 102 7.35 -9.86 0.94
N LYS A 103 7.60 -9.11 -0.14
CA LYS A 103 8.17 -7.75 -0.05
C LYS A 103 7.29 -6.78 0.73
N ALA A 104 5.97 -6.92 0.63
CA ALA A 104 5.05 -6.10 1.41
C ALA A 104 5.18 -6.40 2.91
N ARG A 105 5.29 -7.68 3.29
CA ARG A 105 5.52 -8.09 4.70
C ARG A 105 6.87 -7.60 5.21
N GLU A 106 7.94 -7.84 4.46
CA GLU A 106 9.28 -7.35 4.81
C GLU A 106 9.30 -5.82 5.02
N ARG A 107 8.56 -5.07 4.19
CA ARG A 107 8.41 -3.62 4.37
C ARG A 107 7.64 -3.24 5.63
N VAL A 108 6.56 -3.96 5.94
CA VAL A 108 5.78 -3.72 7.18
C VAL A 108 6.64 -4.02 8.41
N ASP A 109 7.39 -5.13 8.40
CA ASP A 109 8.28 -5.51 9.49
C ASP A 109 9.42 -4.49 9.67
N ALA A 110 10.02 -4.03 8.57
CA ALA A 110 11.05 -2.99 8.59
C ALA A 110 10.52 -1.64 9.10
N ILE A 111 9.28 -1.26 8.73
CA ILE A 111 8.61 -0.07 9.28
C ILE A 111 8.42 -0.24 10.79
N ALA A 112 7.91 -1.39 11.23
CA ALA A 112 7.66 -1.65 12.64
C ALA A 112 8.95 -1.62 13.48
N GLU A 113 10.05 -2.16 12.95
CA GLU A 113 11.38 -2.06 13.59
C GLU A 113 11.84 -0.60 13.68
N LEU A 114 11.81 0.16 12.58
CA LEU A 114 12.20 1.58 12.59
C LEU A 114 11.37 2.40 13.59
N VAL A 115 10.06 2.15 13.69
CA VAL A 115 9.20 2.82 14.67
C VAL A 115 9.57 2.43 16.11
N ARG A 116 9.90 1.15 16.37
CA ARG A 116 10.37 0.69 17.68
C ARG A 116 11.70 1.34 18.06
N GLU A 117 12.67 1.32 17.14
CA GLU A 117 13.98 1.96 17.34
C GLU A 117 13.85 3.47 17.57
N LEU A 118 12.98 4.14 16.81
CA LEU A 118 12.71 5.57 16.92
C LEU A 118 12.02 5.93 18.24
N LYS A 119 11.12 5.07 18.74
CA LYS A 119 10.55 5.19 20.09
C LYS A 119 11.57 4.89 21.20
N ALA A 120 12.56 4.03 20.97
CA ALA A 120 13.58 3.68 21.98
C ALA A 120 14.78 4.65 22.00
N SER A 121 15.14 5.23 20.86
CA SER A 121 16.31 6.09 20.72
C SER A 121 16.08 7.50 21.25
N ASN A 122 17.05 8.03 21.99
CA ASN A 122 17.13 9.45 22.36
C ASN A 122 18.23 10.20 21.59
N GLN A 123 18.81 9.59 20.55
CA GLN A 123 19.92 10.14 19.79
C GLN A 123 19.40 10.92 18.55
N PRO A 124 19.69 12.22 18.41
CA PRO A 124 19.14 13.06 17.33
C PRO A 124 19.52 12.62 15.89
N ARG A 125 20.72 12.07 15.72
CA ARG A 125 21.22 11.64 14.39
C ARG A 125 20.50 10.40 13.87
N THR A 126 20.29 9.38 14.72
CA THR A 126 19.56 8.17 14.35
C THR A 126 18.08 8.47 14.09
N LEU A 127 17.46 9.35 14.88
CA LEU A 127 16.10 9.81 14.63
C LEU A 127 15.94 10.44 13.24
N THR A 128 16.89 11.29 12.83
CA THR A 128 16.82 11.98 11.53
C THR A 128 16.83 11.01 10.34
N GLU A 129 17.70 9.99 10.37
CA GLU A 129 17.78 9.00 9.28
C GLU A 129 16.56 8.06 9.25
N GLN A 130 16.07 7.66 10.42
CA GLN A 130 14.85 6.84 10.52
C GLN A 130 13.62 7.60 10.02
N ILE A 131 13.49 8.89 10.35
CA ILE A 131 12.41 9.77 9.87
C ILE A 131 12.48 9.96 8.35
N LYS A 132 13.67 10.16 7.77
CA LYS A 132 13.85 10.25 6.31
C LYS A 132 13.38 8.96 5.63
N GLN A 133 13.72 7.81 6.19
CA GLN A 133 13.33 6.51 5.63
C GLN A 133 11.81 6.31 5.69
N LEU A 134 11.16 6.66 6.81
CA LEU A 134 9.70 6.60 6.96
C LEU A 134 8.98 7.59 6.01
N ARG A 135 9.53 8.78 5.77
CA ARG A 135 9.02 9.73 4.75
C ARG A 135 9.08 9.14 3.36
N LYS A 136 10.22 8.55 2.98
CA LYS A 136 10.38 7.88 1.67
C LYS A 136 9.35 6.78 1.47
N TRP A 137 8.91 6.14 2.55
CA TRP A 137 7.89 5.11 2.52
C TRP A 137 6.46 5.61 2.66
N ASN A 138 6.24 6.92 2.78
CA ASN A 138 4.94 7.56 2.97
C ASN A 138 4.15 6.94 4.14
N HIS A 139 4.80 6.83 5.31
CA HIS A 139 4.16 6.29 6.51
C HIS A 139 2.96 7.17 6.92
N PRO A 140 1.76 6.59 7.13
CA PRO A 140 0.53 7.36 7.33
C PRO A 140 0.49 8.17 8.64
N ASP A 141 1.14 7.67 9.69
CA ASP A 141 1.18 8.30 11.02
C ASP A 141 2.55 8.94 11.33
N LEU A 142 3.23 9.48 10.30
CA LEU A 142 4.53 10.10 10.54
C LEU A 142 4.44 11.34 11.43
N ASP A 143 3.42 12.18 11.22
CA ASP A 143 3.27 13.44 11.95
C ASP A 143 2.94 13.21 13.44
N GLY A 144 2.15 12.17 13.74
CA GLY A 144 1.90 11.73 15.11
C GLY A 144 3.18 11.23 15.79
N LEU A 145 4.00 10.44 15.09
CA LEU A 145 5.30 9.99 15.60
C LEU A 145 6.25 11.14 15.87
N LEU A 146 6.32 12.15 15.00
CA LEU A 146 7.17 13.33 15.20
C LEU A 146 6.74 14.14 16.41
N SER A 147 5.43 14.36 16.56
CA SER A 147 4.86 15.09 17.69
C SER A 147 5.18 14.42 19.03
N ALA A 148 5.05 13.08 19.09
CA ALA A 148 5.37 12.30 20.28
C ALA A 148 6.87 12.32 20.64
N ILE A 149 7.76 12.32 19.63
CA ILE A 149 9.21 12.46 19.87
C ILE A 149 9.52 13.85 20.44
N GLU A 150 8.96 14.91 19.86
CA GLU A 150 9.18 16.27 20.32
C GLU A 150 8.70 16.47 21.75
N GLU A 151 7.50 15.99 22.07
CA GLU A 151 6.94 16.06 23.42
C GLU A 151 7.84 15.34 24.44
N ARG A 152 8.34 14.14 24.09
CA ARG A 152 9.27 13.39 24.93
C ARG A 152 10.61 14.12 25.13
N LEU A 153 11.19 14.72 24.09
CA LEU A 153 12.44 15.48 24.18
C LEU A 153 12.28 16.74 25.04
N ARG A 154 11.12 17.41 24.96
CA ARG A 154 10.77 18.55 25.84
C ARG A 154 10.61 18.11 27.29
N SER A 155 9.90 17.01 27.52
CA SER A 155 9.64 16.43 28.86
C SER A 155 10.90 15.91 29.55
N GLY A 156 11.87 15.38 28.78
CA GLY A 156 13.16 14.91 29.28
C GLY A 156 14.10 16.01 29.77
N LYS A 157 13.97 17.24 29.24
CA LYS A 157 14.77 18.40 29.69
C LYS A 157 14.32 18.92 31.06
N GLY A 158 13.02 18.92 31.35
CA GLY A 158 12.47 19.46 32.61
C GLY A 158 12.68 18.60 33.86
N LYS A 159 12.98 17.30 33.71
CA LYS A 159 13.14 16.38 34.85
C LYS A 159 14.54 16.38 35.49
N ARG A 160 15.54 17.00 34.86
CA ARG A 160 16.93 17.02 35.36
C ARG A 160 17.23 18.17 36.33
N GLU A 161 16.38 19.19 36.45
CA GLU A 161 16.66 20.39 37.26
C GLU A 161 16.15 20.31 38.73
N ARG A 162 15.56 19.19 39.16
CA ARG A 162 15.07 18.99 40.55
C ARG A 162 15.94 18.02 41.36
N LYS A 163 17.25 18.20 41.32
CA LYS A 163 18.19 17.70 42.34
C LYS A 163 19.36 18.69 42.33
N ASP A 164 19.27 19.70 43.19
CA ASP A 164 20.39 20.45 43.79
C ASP A 164 19.88 21.79 44.31
N SER A 165 19.15 21.72 45.43
CA SER A 165 18.95 22.86 46.32
C SER A 165 18.60 22.28 47.68
N PHE A 166 19.66 21.86 48.37
CA PHE A 166 19.70 21.60 49.81
C PHE A 166 20.12 22.89 50.51
#